data_AF-A0A358MD75-F1
#
_entry.id   AF-A0A358MD75-F1
#
_cell.length_a   1.000
_cell.length_b   1.000
_cell.length_c   1.000
_cell.angle_alpha   90.00
_cell.angle_beta   90.00
_cell.angle_gamma   90.00
#
_symmetry.space_group_name_H-M   'P 1'
#
loop_
_entity.id
_entity.type
_entity.pdbx_description
1 polymer ?
#
loop_
_entity_poly.entity_id
_entity_poly.type
_entity_poly.pdbx_seq_one_letter_code
_entity_poly.pdbx_strand_id
1 'polypeptide(L)' 'MRLVFWTGFWTFLLDQAVKYLVVHIMDLRRLGEIDVMPPFLNLRMAWNYGINFGLFAQHG' A
#
# COMPACT_ATOMS: atom_id res chain seq x y z
N MET A 1 -5.21 15.66 22.19
CA MET A 1 -4.03 14.94 21.66
C MET A 1 -4.11 13.41 21.80
N ARG A 2 -4.60 12.85 22.92
CA ARG A 2 -4.74 11.39 23.11
C ARG A 2 -5.55 10.68 22.00
N LEU A 3 -6.67 11.26 21.58
CA LEU A 3 -7.49 10.69 20.49
C LEU A 3 -6.70 10.65 19.17
N VAL A 4 -6.10 11.77 18.77
CA VAL A 4 -5.28 11.88 17.55
C VAL A 4 -4.15 10.85 17.55
N PHE A 5 -3.48 10.67 18.70
CA PHE A 5 -2.43 9.65 18.84
C PHE A 5 -2.95 8.25 18.56
N TRP A 6 -4.05 7.84 19.21
CA TRP A 6 -4.58 6.50 19.04
C TRP A 6 -5.18 6.28 17.64
N THR A 7 -5.81 7.29 17.06
CA THR A 7 -6.26 7.24 15.66
C THR A 7 -5.08 7.02 14.73
N GLY A 8 -4.02 7.82 14.84
CA GLY A 8 -2.82 7.66 14.01
C GLY A 8 -2.15 6.31 14.21
N PHE A 9 -2.03 5.86 15.46
CA PHE A 9 -1.48 4.55 15.80
C PHE A 9 -2.22 3.40 15.11
N TRP A 10 -3.55 3.37 15.24
CA TRP A 10 -4.36 2.30 14.64
C TRP A 10 -4.41 2.38 13.12
N THR A 11 -4.45 3.58 12.54
CA THR A 11 -4.37 3.75 11.08
C THR A 11 -3.04 3.24 10.54
N PHE A 12 -1.91 3.57 11.19
CA PHE A 12 -0.60 3.07 10.81
C PHE A 12 -0.54 1.53 10.90
N LEU A 13 -1.04 0.96 11.99
CA LEU A 13 -1.04 -0.50 12.17
C LEU A 13 -1.89 -1.20 11.11
N LEU A 14 -3.07 -0.66 10.79
CA LEU A 14 -3.93 -1.18 9.73
C LEU A 14 -3.26 -1.11 8.36
N ASP A 15 -2.62 0.02 8.02
CA ASP A 15 -1.89 0.20 6.76
C ASP A 15 -0.80 -0.86 6.58
N GLN A 16 0.02 -1.09 7.62
CA GLN A 16 1.09 -2.08 7.57
C GLN A 16 0.55 -3.51 7.49
N ALA A 17 -0.51 -3.83 8.25
CA ALA A 17 -1.15 -5.15 8.21
C ALA A 17 -1.73 -5.48 6.83
N VAL A 18 -2.44 -4.53 6.22
CA VAL A 18 -3.00 -4.70 4.87
C VAL A 18 -1.91 -4.86 3.82
N LYS A 19 -0.82 -4.07 3.88
CA LYS A 19 0.33 -4.26 2.99
C LYS A 19 0.99 -5.62 3.15
N TYR A 20 1.17 -6.09 4.38
CA TYR A 20 1.74 -7.41 4.61
C TYR A 20 0.87 -8.51 4.01
N LEU A 21 -0.44 -8.46 4.28
CA LEU A 21 -1.41 -9.40 3.73
C LEU A 21 -1.41 -9.39 2.19
N VAL A 22 -1.58 -8.23 1.58
CA VAL A 22 -1.75 -8.14 0.12
C VAL A 22 -0.43 -8.38 -0.62
N VAL A 23 0.66 -7.74 -0.19
CA VAL A 23 1.93 -7.79 -0.93
C VAL A 23 2.65 -9.11 -0.74
N HIS A 24 2.58 -9.71 0.46
CA HIS A 24 3.37 -10.89 0.81
C HIS A 24 2.52 -12.16 0.86
N ILE A 25 1.42 -12.17 1.64
CA ILE A 25 0.60 -13.39 1.80
C ILE A 25 -0.18 -13.70 0.52
N MET A 26 -0.84 -12.70 -0.06
CA MET A 26 -1.53 -12.84 -1.35
C MET A 26 -0.55 -12.75 -2.54
N ASP A 27 0.74 -12.57 -2.27
CA ASP A 27 1.82 -12.59 -3.27
C ASP A 27 1.65 -11.56 -4.41
N LEU A 28 0.95 -10.44 -4.14
CA LEU A 28 0.77 -9.37 -5.13
C LEU A 28 2.12 -8.84 -5.64
N ARG A 29 3.19 -8.92 -4.82
CA ARG A 29 4.54 -8.56 -5.22
C ARG A 29 5.02 -9.32 -6.47
N ARG A 30 4.72 -10.62 -6.57
CA ARG A 30 5.11 -11.46 -7.70
C ARG A 30 4.04 -11.49 -8.78
N LEU A 31 2.77 -11.55 -8.38
CA LEU A 31 1.65 -11.63 -9.31
C LEU A 31 1.48 -10.34 -10.13
N GLY A 32 1.79 -9.18 -9.55
CA GLY A 32 1.62 -7.88 -10.19
C GLY A 32 0.17 -7.38 -10.21
N GLU A 33 -0.80 -8.30 -10.26
CA GLU A 33 -2.23 -7.99 -10.26
C GLU A 33 -3.06 -9.08 -9.59
N ILE A 34 -4.15 -8.68 -8.93
CA ILE A 34 -5.16 -9.56 -8.37
C ILE A 34 -6.54 -8.93 -8.59
N ASP A 35 -7.36 -9.59 -9.38
CA ASP A 35 -8.75 -9.20 -9.60
C ASP A 35 -9.62 -9.79 -8.48
N VAL A 36 -9.98 -8.96 -7.50
CA VAL A 36 -10.67 -9.42 -6.28
C VAL A 36 -12.17 -9.47 -6.48
N MET A 37 -12.75 -8.38 -7.01
CA MET A 37 -14.18 -8.28 -7.30
C MET A 37 -14.40 -7.35 -8.50
N PRO A 38 -14.17 -7.82 -9.73
CA PRO A 38 -14.35 -7.00 -10.93
C PRO A 38 -15.82 -6.58 -11.12
N PRO A 39 -16.08 -5.32 -11.56
CA PRO A 39 -15.11 -4.27 -11.88
C PRO A 39 -14.74 -3.37 -10.67
N PHE A 40 -15.23 -3.68 -9.48
CA PHE A 40 -15.20 -2.76 -8.32
C PHE A 40 -13.86 -2.72 -7.58
N LEU A 41 -13.15 -3.85 -7.49
CA LEU A 41 -11.89 -3.96 -6.76
C LEU A 41 -10.87 -4.84 -7.49
N ASN A 42 -9.79 -4.21 -7.93
CA ASN A 42 -8.62 -4.86 -8.50
C ASN A 42 -7.37 -4.31 -7.82
N LEU A 43 -6.49 -5.18 -7.39
CA LEU A 43 -5.21 -4.82 -6.77
C LEU A 43 -4.15 -4.83 -7.86
N ARG A 44 -3.40 -3.74 -7.98
CA ARG A 44 -2.30 -3.62 -8.95
C ARG A 44 -1.04 -3.19 -8.20
N MET A 45 0.05 -3.91 -8.43
CA MET A 45 1.31 -3.66 -7.77
C MET A 45 2.01 -2.46 -8.40
N ALA A 46 2.33 -1.46 -7.58
CA ALA A 46 3.16 -0.34 -7.99
C ALA A 46 4.08 0.05 -6.84
N TRP A 47 5.38 0.10 -7.10
CA TRP A 47 6.35 0.68 -6.18
C TRP A 47 6.45 2.18 -6.44
N ASN A 48 5.97 3.00 -5.52
CA ASN A 48 6.08 4.45 -5.64
C ASN A 48 7.39 4.91 -4.98
N TYR A 49 8.39 5.22 -5.81
CA TYR A 49 9.70 5.73 -5.37
C TYR A 49 9.75 7.27 -5.26
N GLY A 50 8.60 7.97 -5.24
CA GLY A 50 8.54 9.42 -5.02
C GLY A 50 8.30 10.28 -6.27
N ILE A 51 7.74 9.72 -7.34
CA ILE A 51 7.60 10.41 -8.65
C ILE A 51 6.57 11.56 -8.62
N ASN A 52 5.55 11.50 -7.77
CA ASN A 52 4.42 12.45 -7.80
C ASN A 52 4.77 13.92 -7.48
N PHE A 53 5.96 14.21 -6.92
CA PHE A 53 6.38 15.59 -6.59
C PHE A 53 7.75 15.98 -7.15
N GLY A 54 8.39 15.15 -7.99
CA GLY A 54 9.60 15.47 -8.76
C GLY A 54 10.89 15.80 -7.97
N LEU A 55 10.80 16.08 -6.67
CA LEU A 55 11.96 16.34 -5.82
C LEU A 55 12.53 15.00 -5.33
N PHE A 56 13.76 14.69 -5.76
CA PHE A 56 14.52 13.48 -5.39
C PHE A 56 14.04 12.15 -5.97
N ALA A 57 13.30 12.14 -7.09
CA ALA A 57 13.11 10.92 -7.88
C ALA A 57 14.45 10.54 -8.53
N GLN A 58 15.33 9.90 -7.76
CA GLN A 58 16.61 9.40 -8.24
C GLN A 58 16.35 8.23 -9.19
N HIS A 59 16.94 8.31 -10.38
CA HIS A 59 16.92 7.25 -11.38
C HIS A 59 17.44 5.94 -10.78
N GLY A 60 16.63 4.88 -10.87
CA GLY A 60 16.98 3.51 -10.56
C GLY A 60 16.00 2.56 -11.21
#